data_AF-A7IQ74-F1
#
_entry.id   AF-A7IQ74-F1
#
_cell.length_a   1.000
_cell.length_b   1.000
_cell.length_c   1.000
_cell.angle_alpha   90.00
_cell.angle_beta   90.00
_cell.angle_gamma   90.00
#
_symmetry.space_group_name_H-M   'P 1'
#
loop_
_entity.id
_entity.type
_entity.pdbx_description
1 polymer ?
#
loop_
_entity_poly.entity_id
_entity_poly.type
_entity_poly.pdbx_seq_one_letter_code
_entity_poly.pdbx_strand_id
1 'polypeptide(L)'
;MEKTDIEELRSRVPCAAALQKAGFAIDLKESTRRAVKYRRGDDIIIVIHHGKGWFDARSEAKGDVFSLVEHLDGVGFVEVLQRVSDLVGFVPNEPVWTREAREHDPDLGIPDRWRARRKPWPGSMTWRYLRGERALPETIIRAAIQQDRLREGPRGSMWAAHVDETGAVTGWEERGPEWRGFARGGGKVLFRLGPVGARRLCVTEAAIDAMSLAAIESQHSDSLYLSTGGGWAPATEAAIRLLASRHGALLVAATDNNAQGEVFAERIATIAVATTADYRRQKPEHEDWNEDLRARKRREEEGRKPAAACPPAASRVKLRPLRGP
;
A
#
# COMPACT_ATOMS: atom_id res chain seq x y z
N MET A 1 30.05 -11.12 -37.09
CA MET A 1 29.60 -9.97 -36.28
C MET A 1 30.00 -10.26 -34.86
N GLU A 2 30.71 -9.33 -34.23
CA GLU A 2 31.27 -9.51 -32.89
C GLU A 2 30.19 -9.27 -31.82
N LYS A 3 30.35 -9.85 -30.63
CA LYS A 3 29.42 -9.60 -29.50
C LYS A 3 29.27 -8.11 -29.19
N THR A 4 30.34 -7.35 -29.41
CA THR A 4 30.40 -5.90 -29.22
C THR A 4 29.40 -5.15 -30.11
N ASP A 5 29.19 -5.60 -31.35
CA ASP A 5 28.29 -4.94 -32.30
C ASP A 5 26.81 -5.09 -31.86
N ILE A 6 26.46 -6.25 -31.28
CA ILE A 6 25.11 -6.53 -30.76
C ILE A 6 24.82 -5.67 -29.53
N GLU A 7 25.80 -5.51 -28.64
CA GLU A 7 25.65 -4.67 -27.45
C GLU A 7 25.55 -3.18 -27.81
N GLU A 8 26.29 -2.74 -28.84
CA GLU A 8 26.18 -1.38 -29.34
C GLU A 8 24.78 -1.09 -29.90
N LEU A 9 24.24 -2.01 -30.71
CA LEU A 9 22.88 -1.90 -31.24
C LEU A 9 21.83 -1.87 -30.12
N ARG A 10 21.96 -2.74 -29.11
CA ARG A 10 21.09 -2.74 -27.91
C ARG A 10 21.11 -1.39 -27.20
N SER A 11 22.29 -0.78 -27.08
CA SER A 11 22.50 0.51 -26.44
C SER A 11 21.98 1.69 -27.27
N ARG A 12 22.01 1.61 -28.60
CA ARG A 12 21.63 2.71 -29.49
C ARG A 12 20.15 2.74 -29.85
N VAL A 13 19.51 1.59 -30.03
CA VAL A 13 18.12 1.53 -30.49
C VAL A 13 17.16 1.44 -29.29
N PRO A 14 16.24 2.40 -29.09
CA PRO A 14 15.21 2.29 -28.05
C PRO A 14 14.06 1.39 -28.52
N CYS A 15 13.40 0.69 -27.59
CA CYS A 15 12.21 -0.13 -27.87
C CYS A 15 11.07 0.68 -28.52
N ALA A 16 11.00 1.98 -28.22
CA ALA A 16 10.04 2.90 -28.82
C ALA A 16 10.17 3.00 -30.36
N ALA A 17 11.38 2.85 -30.91
CA ALA A 17 11.60 2.89 -32.35
C ALA A 17 10.91 1.70 -33.05
N ALA A 18 11.09 0.50 -32.50
CA ALA A 18 10.46 -0.72 -33.01
C ALA A 18 8.91 -0.63 -32.91
N LEU A 19 8.39 -0.16 -31.78
CA LEU A 19 6.94 -0.04 -31.56
C LEU A 19 6.28 0.95 -32.51
N GLN A 20 6.88 2.14 -32.69
CA GLN A 20 6.31 3.14 -33.59
C GLN A 20 6.39 2.70 -35.05
N LYS A 21 7.48 2.04 -35.45
CA LYS A 21 7.59 1.43 -36.79
C LYS A 21 6.53 0.36 -37.01
N ALA A 22 6.20 -0.42 -35.98
CA ALA A 22 5.15 -1.43 -35.98
C ALA A 22 3.72 -0.87 -35.82
N GLY A 23 3.55 0.45 -35.83
CA GLY A 23 2.25 1.13 -35.81
C GLY A 23 1.63 1.30 -34.43
N PHE A 24 2.39 1.12 -33.34
CA PHE A 24 1.90 1.41 -32.00
C PHE A 24 1.88 2.91 -31.72
N ALA A 25 0.77 3.37 -31.14
CA ALA A 25 0.61 4.73 -30.64
C ALA A 25 0.85 4.80 -29.13
N ILE A 26 1.34 5.94 -28.65
CA ILE A 26 1.53 6.18 -27.21
C ILE A 26 0.15 6.42 -26.56
N ASP A 27 -0.17 5.64 -25.54
CA ASP A 27 -1.30 5.92 -24.65
C ASP A 27 -0.81 6.82 -23.50
N LEU A 28 -0.78 8.14 -23.75
CA LEU A 28 -0.31 9.13 -22.79
C LEU A 28 -1.13 9.15 -21.49
N LYS A 29 -2.41 8.77 -21.52
CA LYS A 29 -3.29 8.78 -20.35
C LYS A 29 -2.92 7.69 -19.35
N GLU A 30 -2.53 6.53 -19.86
CA GLU A 30 -2.16 5.35 -19.09
C GLU A 30 -0.63 5.17 -18.94
N SER A 31 0.15 6.14 -19.43
CA SER A 31 1.61 6.15 -19.33
C SER A 31 2.09 6.93 -18.10
N THR A 32 3.28 6.57 -17.61
CA THR A 32 4.02 7.33 -16.61
C THR A 32 5.41 7.68 -17.14
N ARG A 33 6.11 8.64 -16.52
CA ARG A 33 7.48 9.02 -16.93
C ARG A 33 8.49 7.85 -16.90
N ARG A 34 8.24 6.81 -16.10
CA ARG A 34 9.13 5.64 -15.97
C ARG A 34 8.66 4.41 -16.76
N ALA A 35 7.41 4.42 -17.22
CA ALA A 35 6.80 3.32 -17.94
C ALA A 35 5.82 3.89 -18.99
N VAL A 36 6.22 3.84 -20.26
CA VAL A 36 5.44 4.39 -21.37
C VAL A 36 4.65 3.27 -22.03
N LYS A 37 3.32 3.43 -22.09
CA LYS A 37 2.39 2.44 -22.62
C LYS A 37 2.12 2.71 -24.09
N TYR A 38 2.29 1.67 -24.91
CA TYR A 38 2.06 1.67 -26.34
C TYR A 38 0.88 0.77 -26.66
N ARG A 39 -0.01 1.21 -27.55
CA ARG A 39 -1.18 0.45 -27.99
C ARG A 39 -1.28 0.34 -29.49
N ARG A 40 -1.75 -0.82 -29.95
CA ARG A 40 -2.16 -1.07 -31.34
C ARG A 40 -3.37 -1.99 -31.33
N GLY A 41 -4.56 -1.43 -31.57
CA GLY A 41 -5.80 -2.17 -31.36
C GLY A 41 -5.92 -2.63 -29.90
N ASP A 42 -6.05 -3.94 -29.71
CA ASP A 42 -6.02 -4.51 -28.37
C ASP A 42 -4.61 -4.52 -27.80
N ASP A 43 -3.56 -4.88 -28.55
CA ASP A 43 -2.17 -5.05 -28.06
C ASP A 43 -1.68 -3.91 -27.15
N ILE A 44 -1.04 -4.27 -26.03
CA ILE A 44 -0.49 -3.31 -25.06
C ILE A 44 0.94 -3.72 -24.71
N ILE A 45 1.91 -2.91 -25.13
CA ILE A 45 3.32 -3.07 -24.76
C ILE A 45 3.74 -1.92 -23.86
N ILE A 46 4.45 -2.20 -22.78
CA ILE A 46 4.91 -1.19 -21.82
C ILE A 46 6.44 -1.12 -21.86
N VAL A 47 6.96 0.06 -22.21
CA VAL A 47 8.40 0.34 -22.28
C VAL A 47 8.89 0.93 -20.96
N ILE A 48 9.93 0.33 -20.40
CA ILE A 48 10.54 0.63 -19.10
C ILE A 48 12.08 0.79 -19.25
N HIS A 49 12.78 0.99 -18.14
CA HIS A 49 14.24 1.10 -18.10
C HIS A 49 14.80 2.12 -19.12
N HIS A 50 14.26 3.35 -19.10
CA HIS A 50 14.70 4.43 -20.00
C HIS A 50 14.64 4.06 -21.50
N GLY A 51 13.64 3.26 -21.90
CA GLY A 51 13.47 2.88 -23.31
C GLY A 51 14.18 1.59 -23.71
N LYS A 52 14.86 0.93 -22.77
CA LYS A 52 15.70 -0.25 -23.04
C LYS A 52 15.05 -1.58 -22.70
N GLY A 53 14.02 -1.57 -21.87
CA GLY A 53 13.25 -2.76 -21.54
C GLY A 53 11.81 -2.63 -21.96
N TRP A 54 11.15 -3.76 -22.18
CA TRP A 54 9.71 -3.80 -22.42
C TRP A 54 9.08 -5.05 -21.81
N PHE A 55 7.77 -5.02 -21.61
CA PHE A 55 6.95 -6.20 -21.36
C PHE A 55 5.57 -6.08 -22.00
N ASP A 56 4.97 -7.21 -22.33
CA ASP A 56 3.59 -7.32 -22.82
C ASP A 56 2.62 -7.32 -21.64
N ALA A 57 1.59 -6.48 -21.68
CA ALA A 57 0.60 -6.45 -20.59
C ALA A 57 -0.39 -7.62 -20.61
N ARG A 58 -0.37 -8.45 -21.67
CA ARG A 58 -1.26 -9.62 -21.83
C ARG A 58 -0.54 -10.96 -21.81
N SER A 59 0.78 -10.97 -21.71
CA SER A 59 1.57 -12.21 -21.65
C SER A 59 2.80 -12.03 -20.75
N GLU A 60 3.55 -13.11 -20.52
CA GLU A 60 4.81 -13.06 -19.76
C GLU A 60 6.00 -12.57 -20.60
N ALA A 61 5.77 -12.19 -21.87
CA ALA A 61 6.80 -11.75 -22.79
C ALA A 61 7.42 -10.42 -22.36
N LYS A 62 8.76 -10.37 -22.36
CA LYS A 62 9.55 -9.20 -21.94
C LYS A 62 10.98 -9.31 -22.47
N GLY A 63 11.70 -8.20 -22.46
CA GLY A 63 13.14 -8.20 -22.71
C GLY A 63 13.63 -6.89 -23.29
N ASP A 64 14.52 -6.99 -24.28
CA ASP A 64 15.18 -5.87 -24.93
C ASP A 64 14.61 -5.62 -26.34
N VAL A 65 15.23 -4.71 -27.09
CA VAL A 65 14.78 -4.36 -28.44
C VAL A 65 14.79 -5.53 -29.43
N PHE A 66 15.68 -6.52 -29.25
CA PHE A 66 15.73 -7.69 -30.14
C PHE A 66 14.58 -8.63 -29.83
N SER A 67 14.36 -8.94 -28.55
CA SER A 67 13.23 -9.79 -28.16
C SER A 67 11.89 -9.12 -28.46
N LEU A 68 11.85 -7.78 -28.52
CA LEU A 68 10.67 -7.03 -28.93
C LEU A 68 10.34 -7.25 -30.41
N VAL A 69 11.32 -7.10 -31.30
CA VAL A 69 11.12 -7.30 -32.74
C VAL A 69 10.77 -8.75 -33.03
N GLU A 70 11.43 -9.70 -32.36
CA GLU A 70 11.06 -11.12 -32.41
C GLU A 70 9.61 -11.35 -32.00
N HIS A 71 9.16 -10.75 -30.89
CA HIS A 71 7.79 -10.87 -30.39
C HIS A 71 6.75 -10.22 -31.31
N LEU A 72 7.07 -9.07 -31.91
CA LEU A 72 6.15 -8.33 -32.78
C LEU A 72 5.97 -8.98 -34.15
N ASP A 73 7.04 -9.54 -34.70
CA ASP A 73 7.11 -9.95 -36.09
C ASP A 73 7.17 -11.48 -36.27
N GLY A 74 7.47 -12.24 -35.20
CA GLY A 74 7.54 -13.71 -35.25
C GLY A 74 8.69 -14.24 -36.12
N VAL A 75 9.76 -13.47 -36.29
CA VAL A 75 10.90 -13.77 -37.18
C VAL A 75 12.13 -14.25 -36.42
N GLY A 76 13.00 -15.00 -37.10
CA GLY A 76 14.23 -15.51 -36.51
C GLY A 76 15.31 -14.44 -36.30
N PHE A 77 16.28 -14.74 -35.43
CA PHE A 77 17.30 -13.79 -34.94
C PHE A 77 18.09 -13.02 -36.03
N VAL A 78 18.41 -13.66 -37.17
CA VAL A 78 19.14 -13.00 -38.27
C VAL A 78 18.32 -11.86 -38.87
N GLU A 79 17.01 -12.06 -39.01
CA GLU A 79 16.11 -11.06 -39.54
C GLU A 79 15.80 -9.98 -38.50
N VAL A 80 15.65 -10.37 -37.23
CA VAL A 80 15.55 -9.43 -36.10
C VAL A 80 16.73 -8.45 -36.08
N LEU A 81 17.95 -8.95 -36.26
CA LEU A 81 19.16 -8.13 -36.27
C LEU A 81 19.16 -7.11 -37.40
N GLN A 82 18.74 -7.51 -38.61
CA GLN A 82 18.62 -6.59 -39.75
C GLN A 82 17.60 -5.49 -39.44
N ARG A 83 16.42 -5.87 -38.96
CA ARG A 83 15.34 -4.92 -38.62
C ARG A 83 15.73 -3.96 -37.50
N VAL A 84 16.46 -4.41 -36.48
CA VAL A 84 16.99 -3.52 -35.43
C VAL A 84 18.07 -2.59 -35.98
N SER A 85 18.91 -3.07 -36.89
CA SER A 85 19.93 -2.24 -37.56
C SER A 85 19.30 -1.14 -38.42
N ASP A 86 18.20 -1.43 -39.10
CA ASP A 86 17.44 -0.46 -39.91
C ASP A 86 16.77 0.64 -39.05
N LEU A 87 16.64 0.43 -37.73
CA LEU A 87 16.13 1.41 -36.78
C LEU A 87 17.21 2.31 -36.19
N VAL A 88 18.48 2.11 -36.54
CA VAL A 88 19.58 2.97 -36.09
C VAL A 88 19.39 4.38 -36.65
N GLY A 89 19.34 5.37 -35.76
CA GLY A 89 19.08 6.77 -36.12
C GLY A 89 17.60 7.13 -36.27
N PHE A 90 16.69 6.16 -36.10
CA PHE A 90 15.26 6.45 -35.97
C PHE A 90 15.03 7.21 -34.67
N VAL A 91 14.47 8.42 -34.78
CA VAL A 91 14.08 9.25 -33.63
C VAL A 91 12.60 8.99 -33.36
N PRO A 92 12.25 8.15 -32.37
CA PRO A 92 10.85 7.94 -32.03
C PRO A 92 10.25 9.23 -31.48
N ASN A 93 8.96 9.43 -31.73
CA ASN A 93 8.19 10.49 -31.09
C ASN A 93 8.31 10.35 -29.57
N GLU A 94 8.86 11.36 -28.92
CA GLU A 94 8.87 11.41 -27.47
C GLU A 94 7.48 11.79 -26.95
N PRO A 95 7.02 11.18 -25.83
CA PRO A 95 5.79 11.61 -25.21
C PRO A 95 5.93 13.05 -24.74
N VAL A 96 5.23 13.98 -25.41
CA VAL A 96 5.07 15.35 -24.94
C VAL A 96 4.12 15.29 -23.75
N TRP A 97 4.67 15.39 -22.54
CA TRP A 97 3.90 15.41 -21.31
C TRP A 97 3.18 16.76 -21.16
N THR A 98 2.10 16.97 -21.92
CA THR A 98 1.13 18.06 -21.71
C THR A 98 0.26 17.72 -20.51
N ARG A 99 0.87 17.73 -19.33
CA ARG A 99 0.11 17.90 -18.10
C ARG A 99 0.43 19.31 -17.64
N GLU A 100 -0.59 20.15 -17.51
CA GLU A 100 -0.52 21.29 -16.61
C GLU A 100 0.15 20.78 -15.34
N ALA A 101 1.29 21.38 -14.99
CA ALA A 101 1.84 21.18 -13.68
C ALA A 101 0.66 21.46 -12.74
N ARG A 102 0.12 20.40 -12.11
CA ARG A 102 -0.78 20.60 -10.97
C ARG A 102 -0.03 21.60 -10.13
N GLU A 103 -0.68 22.73 -9.84
CA GLU A 103 -0.15 23.77 -8.99
C GLU A 103 0.72 23.11 -7.94
N HIS A 104 2.01 23.44 -8.02
CA HIS A 104 2.99 22.97 -7.08
C HIS A 104 2.39 23.28 -5.71
N ASP A 105 2.03 22.25 -4.93
CA ASP A 105 2.02 22.40 -3.48
C ASP A 105 3.43 22.98 -3.23
N PRO A 106 3.58 24.24 -2.75
CA PRO A 106 4.82 25.01 -2.85
C PRO A 106 6.01 24.20 -2.31
N ASP A 107 7.26 24.64 -2.55
CA ASP A 107 8.54 24.08 -2.04
C ASP A 107 8.61 23.88 -0.51
N LEU A 108 7.62 23.19 0.03
CA LEU A 108 7.33 22.96 1.42
C LEU A 108 7.94 21.60 1.74
N GLY A 109 8.77 21.60 2.78
CA GLY A 109 9.30 20.38 3.34
C GLY A 109 8.16 19.45 3.75
N ILE A 110 8.50 18.17 3.96
CA ILE A 110 7.54 17.16 4.40
C ILE A 110 6.73 17.61 5.64
N PRO A 111 7.33 18.22 6.68
CA PRO A 111 6.56 18.70 7.83
C PRO A 111 5.51 19.77 7.49
N ASP A 112 5.81 20.67 6.56
CA ASP A 112 4.89 21.74 6.16
C ASP A 112 3.72 21.20 5.36
N ARG A 113 3.99 20.29 4.40
CA ARG A 113 2.93 19.60 3.66
C ARG A 113 2.02 18.79 4.58
N TRP A 114 2.56 18.17 5.64
CA TRP A 114 1.77 17.49 6.66
C TRP A 114 0.88 18.47 7.45
N ARG A 115 1.46 19.58 7.91
CA ARG A 115 0.74 20.62 8.67
C ARG A 115 -0.38 21.29 7.86
N ALA A 116 -0.19 21.44 6.55
CA ALA A 116 -1.19 22.04 5.67
C ALA A 116 -2.46 21.21 5.52
N ARG A 117 -2.41 19.89 5.81
CA ARG A 117 -3.60 19.03 5.74
C ARG A 117 -4.43 19.09 7.01
N ARG A 118 -5.73 18.86 6.85
CA ARG A 118 -6.69 18.80 7.96
C ARG A 118 -6.60 17.48 8.69
N LYS A 119 -6.94 17.48 9.97
CA LYS A 119 -7.18 16.27 10.75
C LYS A 119 -8.55 15.68 10.36
N PRO A 120 -8.70 14.36 10.23
CA PRO A 120 -10.01 13.75 10.02
C PRO A 120 -10.98 14.11 11.15
N TRP A 121 -12.23 14.43 10.81
CA TRP A 121 -13.28 14.76 11.78
C TRP A 121 -14.55 13.95 11.51
N PRO A 122 -15.43 13.73 12.52
CA PRO A 122 -16.68 13.01 12.34
C PRO A 122 -17.56 13.63 11.26
N GLY A 123 -17.60 13.00 10.07
CA GLY A 123 -18.33 13.51 8.90
C GLY A 123 -17.45 13.72 7.67
N SER A 124 -16.13 13.82 7.82
CA SER A 124 -15.19 13.80 6.70
C SER A 124 -15.21 12.48 5.93
N MET A 125 -14.83 12.51 4.65
CA MET A 125 -14.71 11.28 3.84
C MET A 125 -13.69 10.31 4.44
N THR A 126 -12.52 10.82 4.87
CA THR A 126 -11.49 10.01 5.53
C THR A 126 -12.02 9.37 6.80
N TRP A 127 -12.79 10.08 7.64
CA TRP A 127 -13.40 9.48 8.82
C TRP A 127 -14.38 8.37 8.49
N ARG A 128 -15.25 8.57 7.48
CA ARG A 128 -16.20 7.54 7.03
C ARG A 128 -15.48 6.31 6.48
N TYR A 129 -14.41 6.50 5.73
CA TYR A 129 -13.54 5.42 5.25
C TYR A 129 -12.97 4.60 6.41
N LEU A 130 -12.37 5.28 7.40
CA LEU A 130 -11.75 4.61 8.54
C LEU A 130 -12.78 3.88 9.44
N ARG A 131 -13.90 4.54 9.72
CA ARG A 131 -14.91 4.01 10.64
C ARG A 131 -15.81 2.95 9.99
N GLY A 132 -16.21 3.21 8.75
CA GLY A 132 -17.10 2.37 7.95
C GLY A 132 -16.35 1.21 7.34
N GLU A 133 -15.59 1.48 6.27
CA GLU A 133 -14.93 0.44 5.46
C GLU A 133 -13.83 -0.29 6.23
N ARG A 134 -13.04 0.42 7.04
CA ARG A 134 -11.93 -0.17 7.81
C ARG A 134 -12.31 -0.60 9.22
N ALA A 135 -13.58 -0.42 9.61
CA ALA A 135 -14.14 -0.82 10.91
C ALA A 135 -13.42 -0.27 12.16
N LEU A 136 -12.50 0.69 12.04
CA LEU A 136 -11.73 1.21 13.16
C LEU A 136 -12.65 1.89 14.18
N PRO A 137 -12.55 1.59 15.49
CA PRO A 137 -13.34 2.27 16.51
C PRO A 137 -12.99 3.76 16.59
N GLU A 138 -13.96 4.60 17.00
CA GLU A 138 -13.72 6.03 17.15
C GLU A 138 -12.61 6.35 18.15
N THR A 139 -12.50 5.55 19.21
CA THR A 139 -11.45 5.69 20.23
C THR A 139 -10.05 5.62 19.62
N ILE A 140 -9.82 4.67 18.70
CA ILE A 140 -8.54 4.51 18.00
C ILE A 140 -8.29 5.66 17.03
N ILE A 141 -9.30 6.04 16.24
CA ILE A 141 -9.17 7.15 15.29
C ILE A 141 -8.85 8.44 16.04
N ARG A 142 -9.55 8.73 17.14
CA ARG A 142 -9.31 9.91 17.99
C ARG A 142 -7.94 9.87 18.64
N ALA A 143 -7.51 8.72 19.18
CA ALA A 143 -6.17 8.58 19.76
C ALA A 143 -5.07 8.87 18.73
N ALA A 144 -5.20 8.34 17.51
CA ALA A 144 -4.24 8.61 16.45
C ALA A 144 -4.24 10.09 16.02
N ILE A 145 -5.40 10.75 15.98
CA ILE A 145 -5.50 12.20 15.69
C ILE A 145 -4.87 13.04 16.81
N GLN A 146 -5.10 12.68 18.07
CA GLN A 146 -4.53 13.36 19.24
C GLN A 146 -3.00 13.27 19.26
N GLN A 147 -2.45 12.12 18.85
CA GLN A 147 -1.00 11.91 18.70
C GLN A 147 -0.42 12.49 17.40
N ASP A 148 -1.22 13.27 16.66
CA ASP A 148 -0.84 13.86 15.37
C ASP A 148 -0.36 12.83 14.32
N ARG A 149 -1.02 11.68 14.28
CA ARG A 149 -0.66 10.57 13.37
C ARG A 149 -1.51 10.50 12.11
N LEU A 150 -2.64 11.19 12.05
CA LEU A 150 -3.56 11.15 10.92
C LEU A 150 -3.83 12.53 10.31
N ARG A 151 -3.93 12.56 8.97
CA ARG A 151 -4.43 13.67 8.16
C ARG A 151 -5.37 13.18 7.06
N GLU A 152 -6.20 14.10 6.58
CA GLU A 152 -7.02 13.90 5.39
C GLU A 152 -6.17 14.04 4.13
N GLY A 153 -6.24 13.04 3.28
CA GLY A 153 -5.66 13.03 1.95
C GLY A 153 -6.70 13.26 0.85
N PRO A 154 -6.25 13.38 -0.41
CA PRO A 154 -7.13 13.52 -1.56
C PRO A 154 -8.15 12.39 -1.66
N ARG A 155 -9.36 12.68 -2.15
CA ARG A 155 -10.43 11.70 -2.43
C ARG A 155 -10.80 10.81 -1.22
N GLY A 156 -10.75 11.37 -0.01
CA GLY A 156 -11.11 10.63 1.22
C GLY A 156 -10.06 9.62 1.68
N SER A 157 -8.84 9.67 1.12
CA SER A 157 -7.74 8.88 1.64
C SER A 157 -7.32 9.35 3.04
N MET A 158 -6.79 8.42 3.82
CA MET A 158 -6.07 8.64 5.05
C MET A 158 -4.61 8.85 4.73
N TRP A 159 -3.99 9.83 5.38
CA TRP A 159 -2.54 9.93 5.52
C TRP A 159 -2.12 9.53 6.92
N ALA A 160 -1.13 8.63 7.04
CA ALA A 160 -0.62 8.15 8.32
C ALA A 160 0.87 8.52 8.47
N ALA A 161 1.21 9.37 9.44
CA ALA A 161 2.55 9.93 9.57
C ALA A 161 3.60 8.90 9.99
N HIS A 162 4.70 8.87 9.26
CA HIS A 162 5.97 8.32 9.74
C HIS A 162 6.74 9.42 10.47
N VAL A 163 7.30 9.05 11.62
CA VAL A 163 8.08 9.98 12.44
C VAL A 163 9.44 9.43 12.83
N ASP A 164 10.39 10.34 12.97
CA ASP A 164 11.71 10.06 13.52
C ASP A 164 11.69 10.02 15.07
N GLU A 165 12.87 9.92 15.67
CA GLU A 165 13.08 9.85 17.11
C GLU A 165 12.69 11.13 17.85
N THR A 166 12.77 12.28 17.17
CA THR A 166 12.37 13.58 17.71
C THR A 166 10.86 13.81 17.62
N GLY A 167 10.15 12.92 16.91
CA GLY A 167 8.72 13.02 16.64
C GLY A 167 8.39 13.89 15.42
N ALA A 168 9.38 14.33 14.65
CA ALA A 168 9.17 15.09 13.43
C ALA A 168 8.65 14.17 12.31
N VAL A 169 7.76 14.71 11.48
CA VAL A 169 7.16 13.95 10.37
C VAL A 169 8.16 13.85 9.22
N THR A 170 8.58 12.62 8.92
CA THR A 170 9.54 12.32 7.84
C THR A 170 8.85 11.92 6.55
N GLY A 171 7.59 11.48 6.62
CA GLY A 171 6.77 11.05 5.49
C GLY A 171 5.41 10.58 5.97
N TRP A 172 4.59 10.03 5.08
CA TRP A 172 3.33 9.41 5.47
C TRP A 172 2.93 8.32 4.47
N GLU A 173 2.23 7.32 4.98
CA GLU A 173 1.50 6.35 4.17
C GLU A 173 0.21 6.98 3.66
N GLU A 174 -0.18 6.70 2.43
CA GLU A 174 -1.47 7.10 1.88
C GLU A 174 -2.33 5.85 1.64
N ARG A 175 -3.55 5.85 2.17
CA ARG A 175 -4.47 4.72 2.01
C ARG A 175 -5.91 5.21 1.88
N GLY A 176 -6.56 4.87 0.78
CA GLY A 176 -7.98 5.16 0.52
C GLY A 176 -8.71 3.91 0.01
N PRO A 177 -9.96 4.04 -0.44
CA PRO A 177 -10.73 2.93 -1.02
C PRO A 177 -10.03 2.32 -2.24
N GLU A 178 -9.54 3.17 -3.15
CA GLU A 178 -8.93 2.77 -4.43
C GLU A 178 -7.46 3.22 -4.57
N TRP A 179 -6.87 3.76 -3.49
CA TRP A 179 -5.56 4.39 -3.53
C TRP A 179 -4.64 3.85 -2.44
N ARG A 180 -3.39 3.58 -2.82
CA ARG A 180 -2.30 3.30 -1.88
C ARG A 180 -1.03 4.01 -2.36
N GLY A 181 -0.25 4.52 -1.42
CA GLY A 181 1.01 5.18 -1.75
C GLY A 181 1.81 5.58 -0.52
N PHE A 182 2.91 6.29 -0.77
CA PHE A 182 3.72 6.91 0.24
C PHE A 182 4.08 8.32 -0.20
N ALA A 183 4.27 9.23 0.76
CA ALA A 183 4.60 10.63 0.50
C ALA A 183 5.79 10.76 -0.46
N ARG A 184 5.57 11.43 -1.59
CA ARG A 184 6.67 11.75 -2.53
C ARG A 184 7.72 12.61 -1.82
N GLY A 185 8.98 12.17 -1.88
CA GLY A 185 10.12 12.82 -1.22
C GLY A 185 10.18 12.59 0.30
N GLY A 186 9.28 11.78 0.86
CA GLY A 186 9.28 11.45 2.28
C GLY A 186 10.18 10.27 2.63
N GLY A 187 10.73 10.28 3.84
CA GLY A 187 11.45 9.18 4.46
C GLY A 187 10.50 8.20 5.15
N LYS A 188 10.60 6.92 4.78
CA LYS A 188 9.88 5.81 5.39
C LYS A 188 10.62 5.34 6.65
N VAL A 189 10.27 5.95 7.79
CA VAL A 189 10.79 5.57 9.12
C VAL A 189 9.84 4.57 9.76
N LEU A 190 8.93 5.03 10.63
CA LEU A 190 7.86 4.23 11.23
C LEU A 190 6.64 5.10 11.51
N PHE A 191 5.44 4.61 11.20
CA PHE A 191 4.24 5.06 11.88
C PHE A 191 4.27 4.54 13.33
N ARG A 192 3.80 5.36 14.28
CA ARG A 192 3.84 5.02 15.72
C ARG A 192 2.56 5.46 16.42
N LEU A 193 1.85 4.51 17.04
CA LEU A 193 0.65 4.76 17.83
C LEU A 193 0.79 4.13 19.22
N GLY A 194 0.65 4.94 20.26
CA GLY A 194 0.73 4.49 21.65
C GLY A 194 1.76 5.26 22.47
N PRO A 195 2.01 4.84 23.72
CA PRO A 195 2.94 5.53 24.61
C PRO A 195 4.37 5.44 24.10
N VAL A 196 5.08 6.59 24.06
CA VAL A 196 6.45 6.67 23.52
C VAL A 196 7.43 5.75 24.26
N GLY A 197 7.21 5.54 25.56
CA GLY A 197 8.03 4.70 26.44
C GLY A 197 7.60 3.24 26.57
N ALA A 198 6.58 2.80 25.84
CA ALA A 198 6.12 1.41 25.88
C ALA A 198 7.24 0.44 25.51
N ARG A 199 7.27 -0.71 26.22
CA ARG A 199 8.29 -1.74 26.04
C ARG A 199 7.88 -2.80 25.03
N ARG A 200 6.58 -3.05 24.87
CA ARG A 200 6.06 -3.96 23.84
C ARG A 200 5.93 -3.22 22.52
N LEU A 201 6.72 -3.62 21.53
CA LEU A 201 6.84 -2.98 20.22
C LEU A 201 6.19 -3.89 19.16
N CYS A 202 4.95 -3.61 18.78
CA CYS A 202 4.20 -4.39 17.80
C CYS A 202 4.44 -3.86 16.40
N VAL A 203 5.19 -4.59 15.57
CA VAL A 203 5.53 -4.17 14.21
C VAL A 203 4.58 -4.83 13.20
N THR A 204 3.82 -4.00 12.48
CA THR A 204 2.91 -4.39 11.40
C THR A 204 3.37 -3.84 10.05
N GLU A 205 2.69 -4.24 8.97
CA GLU A 205 3.03 -3.81 7.61
C GLU A 205 2.40 -2.48 7.23
N ALA A 206 1.13 -2.21 7.61
CA ALA A 206 0.48 -0.93 7.35
C ALA A 206 -0.06 -0.24 8.62
N ALA A 207 -0.19 1.08 8.57
CA ALA A 207 -0.71 1.86 9.71
C ALA A 207 -2.14 1.47 10.11
N ILE A 208 -2.95 1.03 9.14
CA ILE A 208 -4.30 0.51 9.43
C ILE A 208 -4.21 -0.77 10.25
N ASP A 209 -3.26 -1.66 9.98
CA ASP A 209 -3.07 -2.89 10.75
C ASP A 209 -2.56 -2.60 12.16
N ALA A 210 -1.65 -1.63 12.31
CA ALA A 210 -1.20 -1.16 13.63
C ALA A 210 -2.39 -0.62 14.46
N MET A 211 -3.25 0.19 13.84
CA MET A 211 -4.47 0.70 14.45
C MET A 211 -5.49 -0.41 14.74
N SER A 212 -5.62 -1.40 13.86
CA SER A 212 -6.54 -2.51 14.02
C SER A 212 -6.11 -3.46 15.14
N LEU A 213 -4.81 -3.78 15.24
CA LEU A 213 -4.26 -4.53 16.36
C LEU A 213 -4.47 -3.78 17.68
N ALA A 214 -4.20 -2.46 17.71
CA ALA A 214 -4.49 -1.62 18.87
C ALA A 214 -5.98 -1.65 19.26
N ALA A 215 -6.89 -1.75 18.29
CA ALA A 215 -8.32 -1.90 18.54
C ALA A 215 -8.66 -3.26 19.17
N ILE A 216 -8.10 -4.34 18.61
CA ILE A 216 -8.34 -5.72 19.06
C ILE A 216 -7.85 -5.91 20.50
N GLU A 217 -6.69 -5.33 20.82
CA GLU A 217 -6.04 -5.39 22.13
C GLU A 217 -6.54 -4.28 23.11
N SER A 218 -7.61 -3.57 22.77
CA SER A 218 -8.19 -2.50 23.60
C SER A 218 -7.18 -1.43 24.05
N GLN A 219 -6.24 -1.06 23.18
CA GLN A 219 -5.16 -0.10 23.42
C GLN A 219 -4.33 -0.44 24.67
N HIS A 220 -3.80 -1.66 24.72
CA HIS A 220 -2.90 -2.11 25.78
C HIS A 220 -1.87 -1.03 26.15
N SER A 221 -1.87 -0.61 27.43
CA SER A 221 -1.19 0.61 27.90
C SER A 221 0.34 0.54 27.88
N ASP A 222 0.91 -0.64 27.68
CA ASP A 222 2.36 -0.85 27.53
C ASP A 222 2.78 -1.24 26.10
N SER A 223 1.93 -0.97 25.11
CA SER A 223 2.19 -1.30 23.71
C SER A 223 2.37 -0.08 22.83
N LEU A 224 3.44 -0.08 22.03
CA LEU A 224 3.62 0.82 20.90
C LEU A 224 3.35 0.03 19.60
N TYR A 225 2.31 0.44 18.88
CA TYR A 225 1.95 -0.15 17.59
C TYR A 225 2.65 0.62 16.47
N LEU A 226 3.43 -0.12 15.69
CA LEU A 226 4.36 0.40 14.70
C LEU A 226 3.96 -0.11 13.33
N SER A 227 4.13 0.71 12.29
CA SER A 227 4.04 0.23 10.91
C SER A 227 5.25 0.62 10.08
N THR A 228 5.65 -0.32 9.23
CA THR A 228 6.71 -0.16 8.23
C THR A 228 6.25 0.58 6.97
N GLY A 229 4.95 0.72 6.73
CA GLY A 229 4.40 1.38 5.54
C GLY A 229 4.52 0.55 4.25
N GLY A 230 4.23 -0.74 4.35
CA GLY A 230 4.11 -1.71 3.26
C GLY A 230 5.44 -2.12 2.62
N GLY A 231 6.56 -1.88 3.29
CA GLY A 231 7.88 -2.23 2.78
C GLY A 231 8.98 -2.03 3.81
N TRP A 232 10.15 -2.60 3.54
CA TRP A 232 11.27 -2.60 4.48
C TRP A 232 12.39 -1.65 4.03
N ALA A 233 12.39 -0.42 4.53
CA ALA A 233 13.44 0.56 4.23
C ALA A 233 14.59 0.49 5.25
N PRO A 234 15.83 0.87 4.89
CA PRO A 234 16.94 0.94 5.84
C PRO A 234 16.65 1.81 7.07
N ALA A 235 15.95 2.94 6.87
CA ALA A 235 15.55 3.83 7.96
C ALA A 235 14.50 3.20 8.90
N THR A 236 13.61 2.34 8.36
CA THR A 236 12.66 1.56 9.15
C THR A 236 13.41 0.57 10.05
N GLU A 237 14.35 -0.18 9.49
CA GLU A 237 15.16 -1.13 10.26
C GLU A 237 15.96 -0.44 11.36
N ALA A 238 16.63 0.67 11.03
CA ALA A 238 17.38 1.47 12.01
C ALA A 238 16.49 1.93 13.17
N ALA A 239 15.28 2.41 12.86
CA ALA A 239 14.33 2.84 13.88
C ALA A 239 13.83 1.68 14.76
N ILE A 240 13.58 0.50 14.19
CA ILE A 240 13.21 -0.70 14.97
C ILE A 240 14.37 -1.11 15.88
N ARG A 241 15.61 -1.14 15.38
CA ARG A 241 16.81 -1.46 16.18
C ARG A 241 16.99 -0.51 17.36
N LEU A 242 16.81 0.78 17.15
CA LEU A 242 16.89 1.77 18.22
C LEU A 242 15.82 1.51 19.29
N LEU A 243 14.56 1.32 18.89
CA LEU A 243 13.48 1.04 19.84
C LEU A 243 13.74 -0.26 20.61
N ALA A 244 14.23 -1.30 19.92
CA ALA A 244 14.55 -2.60 20.52
C ALA A 244 15.77 -2.58 21.45
N SER A 245 16.64 -1.58 21.34
CA SER A 245 17.79 -1.40 22.24
C SER A 245 17.40 -0.88 23.63
N ARG A 246 16.11 -0.57 23.85
CA ARG A 246 15.60 -0.18 25.17
C ARG A 246 15.65 -1.38 26.12
N HIS A 247 16.03 -1.12 27.37
CA HIS A 247 16.06 -2.15 28.39
C HIS A 247 14.69 -2.82 28.57
N GLY A 248 14.64 -4.15 28.39
CA GLY A 248 13.42 -4.95 28.52
C GLY A 248 12.42 -4.75 27.37
N ALA A 249 12.88 -4.35 26.19
CA ALA A 249 12.02 -4.28 25.01
C ALA A 249 11.57 -5.68 24.57
N LEU A 250 10.30 -5.79 24.19
CA LEU A 250 9.73 -6.97 23.55
C LEU A 250 9.32 -6.59 22.12
N LEU A 251 10.03 -7.13 21.13
CA LEU A 251 9.65 -7.04 19.74
C LEU A 251 8.57 -8.08 19.40
N VAL A 252 7.41 -7.60 19.01
CA VAL A 252 6.32 -8.43 18.52
C VAL A 252 6.22 -8.30 17.01
N ALA A 253 6.57 -9.36 16.29
CA ALA A 253 6.32 -9.47 14.85
C ALA A 253 4.84 -9.73 14.61
N ALA A 254 4.10 -8.64 14.40
CA ALA A 254 2.67 -8.61 14.12
C ALA A 254 2.40 -8.39 12.63
N THR A 255 3.18 -9.03 11.77
CA THR A 255 3.09 -8.96 10.32
C THR A 255 2.00 -9.87 9.77
N ASP A 256 1.63 -9.65 8.51
CA ASP A 256 0.51 -10.30 7.84
C ASP A 256 0.69 -11.82 7.82
N ASN A 257 -0.42 -12.54 7.65
CA ASN A 257 -0.42 -14.01 7.58
C ASN A 257 -0.20 -14.49 6.14
N ASN A 258 0.92 -14.05 5.54
CA ASN A 258 1.33 -14.44 4.20
C ASN A 258 2.86 -14.61 4.12
N ALA A 259 3.37 -15.06 2.97
CA ALA A 259 4.80 -15.33 2.79
C ALA A 259 5.69 -14.08 3.00
N GLN A 260 5.22 -12.90 2.59
CA GLN A 260 5.96 -11.65 2.81
C GLN A 260 6.00 -11.29 4.30
N GLY A 261 4.87 -11.46 5.00
CA GLY A 261 4.78 -11.23 6.44
C GLY A 261 5.70 -12.14 7.24
N GLU A 262 5.90 -13.40 6.83
CA GLU A 262 6.90 -14.28 7.47
C GLU A 262 8.34 -13.80 7.24
N VAL A 263 8.68 -13.31 6.03
CA VAL A 263 10.00 -12.70 5.77
C VAL A 263 10.22 -11.47 6.67
N PHE A 264 9.20 -10.64 6.88
CA PHE A 264 9.34 -9.49 7.78
C PHE A 264 9.46 -9.93 9.24
N ALA A 265 8.75 -10.98 9.66
CA ALA A 265 8.88 -11.55 10.99
C ALA A 265 10.31 -12.06 11.27
N GLU A 266 10.93 -12.75 10.31
CA GLU A 266 12.32 -13.20 10.41
C GLU A 266 13.31 -12.03 10.54
N ARG A 267 13.09 -10.94 9.81
CA ARG A 267 13.91 -9.72 9.95
C ARG A 267 13.76 -9.10 11.34
N ILE A 268 12.54 -9.06 11.87
CA ILE A 268 12.29 -8.57 13.23
C ILE A 268 12.96 -9.48 14.27
N ALA A 269 12.90 -10.80 14.09
CA ALA A 269 13.58 -11.76 14.96
C ALA A 269 15.12 -11.54 14.94
N THR A 270 15.69 -11.32 13.76
CA THR A 270 17.11 -11.01 13.58
C THR A 270 17.51 -9.73 14.31
N ILE A 271 16.66 -8.69 14.25
CA ILE A 271 16.87 -7.46 15.01
C ILE A 271 16.83 -7.75 16.51
N ALA A 272 15.84 -8.50 16.99
CA ALA A 272 15.69 -8.82 18.41
C ALA A 272 16.93 -9.53 18.97
N VAL A 273 17.48 -10.51 18.23
CA VAL A 273 18.74 -11.18 18.59
C VAL A 273 19.89 -10.17 18.65
N ALA A 274 20.04 -9.33 17.64
CA ALA A 274 21.13 -8.36 17.56
C ALA A 274 21.07 -7.27 18.66
N THR A 275 19.87 -6.93 19.15
CA THR A 275 19.68 -5.93 20.21
C THR A 275 19.42 -6.54 21.57
N THR A 276 19.51 -7.87 21.71
CA THR A 276 19.19 -8.62 22.94
C THR A 276 17.77 -8.36 23.47
N ALA A 277 16.84 -8.01 22.58
CA ALA A 277 15.44 -7.80 22.93
C ALA A 277 14.68 -9.13 22.95
N ASP A 278 13.64 -9.22 23.76
CA ASP A 278 12.72 -10.35 23.69
C ASP A 278 11.96 -10.33 22.36
N TYR A 279 11.59 -11.52 21.87
CA TYR A 279 10.90 -11.67 20.59
C TYR A 279 9.64 -12.52 20.71
N ARG A 280 8.57 -12.12 20.02
CA ARG A 280 7.35 -12.91 19.86
C ARG A 280 6.76 -12.74 18.46
N ARG A 281 6.42 -13.85 17.81
CA ARG A 281 5.54 -13.84 16.62
C ARG A 281 4.08 -13.79 17.07
N GLN A 282 3.30 -12.89 16.48
CA GLN A 282 1.85 -12.82 16.68
C GLN A 282 1.19 -12.62 15.32
N LYS A 283 0.29 -13.54 14.93
CA LYS A 283 -0.35 -13.54 13.61
C LYS A 283 -1.82 -13.13 13.69
N PRO A 284 -2.34 -12.42 12.67
CA PRO A 284 -3.78 -12.36 12.48
C PRO A 284 -4.32 -13.75 12.12
N GLU A 285 -5.61 -13.98 12.40
CA GLU A 285 -6.32 -15.20 11.99
C GLU A 285 -6.57 -15.20 10.47
N HIS A 286 -6.89 -14.03 9.91
CA HIS A 286 -7.09 -13.80 8.47
C HIS A 286 -5.81 -13.24 7.83
N GLU A 287 -5.89 -12.66 6.63
CA GLU A 287 -4.72 -12.18 5.89
C GLU A 287 -3.99 -11.05 6.64
N ASP A 288 -4.74 -10.09 7.17
CA ASP A 288 -4.22 -8.94 7.92
C ASP A 288 -5.04 -8.62 9.19
N TRP A 289 -4.52 -7.73 10.05
CA TRP A 289 -5.23 -7.34 11.28
C TRP A 289 -6.51 -6.55 11.03
N ASN A 290 -6.63 -5.87 9.88
CA ASN A 290 -7.84 -5.17 9.51
C ASN A 290 -8.98 -6.13 9.14
N GLU A 291 -8.68 -7.28 8.54
CA GLU A 291 -9.62 -8.36 8.30
C GLU A 291 -10.14 -8.96 9.59
N ASP A 292 -9.26 -9.27 10.54
CA ASP A 292 -9.65 -9.75 11.86
C ASP A 292 -10.58 -8.77 12.58
N LEU A 293 -10.25 -7.48 12.56
CA LEU A 293 -11.08 -6.45 13.18
C LEU A 293 -12.45 -6.36 12.49
N ARG A 294 -12.49 -6.40 11.16
CA ARG A 294 -13.75 -6.37 10.39
C ARG A 294 -14.59 -7.62 10.67
N ALA A 295 -13.97 -8.80 10.75
CA ALA A 295 -14.64 -10.05 11.08
C ALA A 295 -15.23 -10.02 12.50
N ARG A 296 -14.49 -9.52 13.49
CA ARG A 296 -14.98 -9.31 14.86
C ARG A 296 -16.19 -8.39 14.90
N LYS A 297 -16.13 -7.24 14.22
CA LYS A 297 -17.26 -6.28 14.17
C LYS A 297 -18.51 -6.91 13.54
N ARG A 298 -18.38 -7.68 12.45
CA ARG A 298 -19.51 -8.39 11.84
C ARG A 298 -20.17 -9.37 12.81
N ARG A 299 -19.37 -10.15 13.55
CA ARG A 299 -19.88 -11.09 14.56
C ARG A 299 -20.62 -10.38 15.69
N GLU A 300 -20.10 -9.24 16.15
CA GLU A 300 -20.77 -8.40 17.17
C GLU A 300 -22.11 -7.82 16.66
N GLU A 301 -22.19 -7.41 15.40
CA GLU A 301 -23.42 -6.92 14.78
C GLU A 301 -24.46 -8.02 14.54
N GLU A 302 -24.02 -9.23 14.16
CA GLU A 302 -24.89 -10.40 13.97
C GLU A 302 -25.45 -10.92 15.30
N GLY A 303 -24.63 -11.02 16.35
CA GLY A 303 -25.06 -11.42 17.69
C GLY A 303 -25.99 -10.40 18.37
N ARG A 304 -26.04 -9.16 17.88
CA ARG A 304 -26.90 -8.09 18.40
C ARG A 304 -28.25 -8.00 17.68
N LYS A 305 -28.45 -8.72 16.56
CA LYS A 305 -29.77 -8.83 15.93
C LYS A 305 -30.66 -9.71 16.83
N PRO A 306 -31.84 -9.24 17.27
CA PRO A 306 -32.73 -10.08 18.07
C PRO A 306 -33.12 -11.31 17.25
N ALA A 307 -32.97 -12.50 17.84
CA ALA A 307 -33.52 -13.73 17.30
C ALA A 307 -34.99 -13.45 16.93
N ALA A 308 -35.37 -13.73 15.68
CA ALA A 308 -36.69 -13.45 15.15
C ALA A 308 -37.77 -13.88 16.16
N ALA A 309 -38.60 -12.92 16.57
CA ALA A 309 -39.68 -13.14 17.51
C ALA A 309 -40.55 -14.31 17.03
N CYS A 310 -40.62 -15.38 17.83
CA CYS A 310 -41.69 -16.35 17.70
C CYS A 310 -43.02 -15.59 17.77
N PRO A 311 -43.98 -15.82 16.85
CA PRO A 311 -45.29 -15.18 16.94
C PRO A 311 -45.96 -15.59 18.27
N PRO A 312 -46.64 -14.66 18.96
CA PRO A 312 -47.29 -14.98 20.22
C PRO A 312 -48.38 -16.02 19.98
N ALA A 313 -48.35 -17.09 20.80
CA ALA A 313 -49.37 -18.12 20.80
C ALA A 313 -50.75 -17.49 21.02
N ALA A 314 -51.69 -17.80 20.12
CA ALA A 314 -53.07 -17.32 20.17
C ALA A 314 -53.68 -17.59 21.56
N SER A 315 -54.04 -16.51 22.25
CA SER A 315 -54.79 -16.54 23.49
C SER A 315 -56.17 -17.18 23.26
N ARG A 316 -56.36 -18.39 23.81
CA ARG A 316 -57.66 -19.05 23.95
C ARG A 316 -58.64 -18.11 24.68
N VAL A 317 -59.64 -17.62 23.95
CA VAL A 317 -60.80 -16.92 24.50
C VAL A 317 -61.58 -17.90 25.39
N LYS A 318 -61.61 -17.65 26.70
CA LYS A 318 -62.58 -18.28 27.61
C LYS A 318 -63.91 -17.54 27.50
N LEU A 319 -64.92 -18.18 26.89
CA LEU A 319 -66.32 -17.76 26.95
C LEU A 319 -66.80 -17.78 28.41
N ARG A 320 -67.39 -16.68 28.90
CA ARG A 320 -68.10 -16.61 30.18
C ARG A 320 -69.50 -17.24 30.04
N PRO A 321 -70.02 -17.94 31.06
CA PRO A 321 -71.41 -18.35 31.06
C PRO A 321 -72.34 -17.19 31.46
N LEU A 322 -73.51 -17.18 30.83
CA LEU A 322 -74.65 -16.28 31.05
C LEU A 322 -75.24 -16.51 32.46
N ARG A 323 -75.49 -15.42 33.20
CA ARG A 323 -76.39 -15.44 34.37
C ARG A 323 -77.81 -15.18 33.87
N GLY A 324 -78.72 -16.11 34.19
CA GLY A 324 -80.16 -15.92 34.06
C GLY A 324 -80.74 -15.04 35.18
N PRO A 325 -82.01 -14.62 35.03
CA PRO A 325 -82.64 -13.50 35.76
C PRO A 325 -82.90 -13.76 37.24
#